data_AF-A0A8S4DWM1-F1
#
_entry.id   AF-A0A8S4DWM1-F1
#
_cell.length_a   1.000
_cell.length_b   1.000
_cell.length_c   1.000
_cell.angle_alpha   90.00
_cell.angle_beta   90.00
_cell.angle_gamma   90.00
#
_symmetry.space_group_name_H-M   'P 1'
#
loop_
_entity.id
_entity.type
_entity.pdbx_description
1 polymer ?
#
loop_
_entity_poly.entity_id
_entity_poly.type
_entity_poly.pdbx_seq_one_letter_code
_entity_poly.pdbx_strand_id
1 'polypeptide(L)'
;MVRGTGRGGRGMAGRGGMGRPPFNRPRVMLRPPFDMVLAEPAFPRCKPAPDDSALTQALLKRHAELCPSPAEQAAVLSLVTKVQTVLDNLVVAPGDFAACQLEEVRQVGSYKKGTMMAGKNEADIVVILKTLPTKEAVEGLSNKVNEELNKLMSSEGLGAVTTAPHARGCTVRGAAASVRLLLTTLHQNLRKLEPEVHLDYKLISGHLAAIRHSRWFEENAHHSSIKVLIRLLRDMCARHSGLAALTPWMCDLLAHHCIMSNPQRQALPINLAFR
;
A
#
# COMPACT_ATOMS: atom_id res chain seq x y z
N MET A 1 49.39 39.15 51.40
CA MET A 1 50.50 39.51 50.49
C MET A 1 49.93 39.74 49.10
N VAL A 2 50.13 40.94 48.57
CA VAL A 2 49.75 41.38 47.22
C VAL A 2 50.86 41.03 46.24
N ARG A 3 50.49 40.72 44.98
CA ARG A 3 51.17 40.95 43.67
C ARG A 3 50.99 39.71 42.76
N GLY A 4 50.70 39.84 41.47
CA GLY A 4 51.04 40.94 40.58
C GLY A 4 50.10 41.17 39.40
N THR A 5 50.19 42.42 38.96
CA THR A 5 49.68 43.07 37.76
C THR A 5 50.34 42.55 36.48
N GLY A 6 49.54 42.34 35.43
CA GLY A 6 49.96 42.29 34.03
C GLY A 6 49.03 43.18 33.21
N ARG A 7 49.61 44.11 32.45
CA ARG A 7 49.03 45.35 31.92
C ARG A 7 48.67 45.18 30.44
N GLY A 8 47.58 45.82 30.00
CA GLY A 8 47.51 46.43 28.67
C GLY A 8 46.58 45.78 27.64
N GLY A 9 45.63 46.57 27.12
CA GLY A 9 45.06 46.34 25.79
C GLY A 9 43.55 46.52 25.67
N ARG A 10 43.06 47.77 25.74
CA ARG A 10 41.74 48.14 25.18
C ARG A 10 41.79 47.95 23.66
N GLY A 11 40.96 47.07 23.14
CA GLY A 11 40.60 46.96 21.73
C GLY A 11 39.08 46.74 21.64
N MET A 12 38.41 47.71 21.01
CA MET A 12 36.97 47.90 20.96
C MET A 12 36.25 46.82 20.13
N ALA A 13 35.01 46.55 20.58
CA ALA A 13 33.84 45.97 19.93
C ALA A 13 33.91 45.61 18.44
N GLY A 14 33.53 44.35 18.13
CA GLY A 14 33.24 43.90 16.78
C GLY A 14 32.54 42.54 16.73
N ARG A 15 31.20 42.56 16.88
CA ARG A 15 30.29 41.67 16.13
C ARG A 15 30.41 40.15 16.36
N GLY A 16 30.20 39.70 17.61
CA GLY A 16 29.86 38.30 17.90
C GLY A 16 28.36 38.07 17.75
N GLY A 17 27.95 37.37 16.69
CA GLY A 17 26.55 37.09 16.39
C GLY A 17 25.82 36.43 17.56
N MET A 18 24.56 36.85 17.76
CA MET A 18 23.62 36.25 18.70
C MET A 18 23.71 34.72 18.66
N GLY A 19 24.20 34.14 19.76
CA GLY A 19 23.95 32.75 20.07
C GLY A 19 22.43 32.56 20.07
N ARG A 20 21.92 31.89 19.02
CA ARG A 20 20.55 31.38 19.01
C ARG A 20 20.38 30.59 20.32
N PRO A 21 19.35 30.89 21.13
CA PRO A 21 19.05 30.03 22.26
C PRO A 21 18.82 28.62 21.72
N PRO A 22 19.30 27.56 22.38
CA PRO A 22 18.92 26.21 21.98
C PRO A 22 17.41 26.18 22.11
N PHE A 23 16.71 26.03 20.98
CA PHE A 23 15.29 25.71 20.96
C PHE A 23 15.15 24.33 21.60
N ASN A 24 15.12 24.30 22.93
CA ASN A 24 14.71 23.15 23.70
C ASN A 24 13.18 23.08 23.57
N ARG A 25 12.70 22.79 22.36
CA ARG A 25 11.31 22.40 22.16
C ARG A 25 11.16 21.14 23.00
N PRO A 26 10.26 21.10 24.01
CA PRO A 26 10.00 19.87 24.72
C PRO A 26 9.67 18.83 23.66
N ARG A 27 10.49 17.78 23.57
CA ARG A 27 10.13 16.60 22.79
C ARG A 27 8.83 16.13 23.43
N VAL A 28 7.71 16.39 22.76
CA VAL A 28 6.44 15.77 23.13
C VAL A 28 6.71 14.28 22.95
N MET A 29 7.08 13.60 24.03
CA MET A 29 7.11 12.16 24.07
C MET A 29 5.66 11.74 23.94
N LEU A 30 5.23 11.48 22.72
CA LEU A 30 3.98 10.81 22.44
C LEU A 30 4.07 9.46 23.16
N ARG A 31 3.38 9.35 24.29
CA ARG A 31 3.28 8.07 24.99
C ARG A 31 2.40 7.17 24.14
N PRO A 32 2.81 5.92 23.87
CA PRO A 32 1.93 4.98 23.20
C PRO A 32 0.64 4.85 24.04
N PRO A 33 -0.53 4.75 23.39
CA PRO A 33 -1.77 4.38 24.07
C PRO A 33 -1.58 3.08 24.84
N PHE A 34 -2.41 2.88 25.87
CA PHE A 34 -2.43 1.61 26.59
C PHE A 34 -2.80 0.46 25.64
N ASP A 35 -2.02 -0.61 25.71
CA ASP A 35 -2.27 -1.86 25.02
C ASP A 35 -2.16 -3.01 26.03
N MET A 36 -3.28 -3.72 26.22
CA MET A 36 -3.39 -4.82 27.17
C MET A 36 -2.44 -5.96 26.83
N VAL A 37 -2.19 -6.24 25.55
CA VAL A 37 -1.30 -7.32 25.11
C VAL A 37 0.15 -7.01 25.49
N LEU A 38 0.57 -5.75 25.34
CA LEU A 38 1.92 -5.32 25.71
C LEU A 38 2.11 -5.22 27.23
N ALA A 39 1.03 -4.96 27.97
CA ALA A 39 1.06 -4.80 29.42
C ALA A 39 0.69 -6.08 30.20
N GLU A 40 0.45 -7.22 29.54
CA GLU A 40 -0.02 -8.46 30.19
C GLU A 40 0.71 -8.83 31.50
N PRO A 41 2.06 -8.73 31.61
CA PRO A 41 2.76 -9.04 32.85
C PRO A 41 2.39 -8.15 34.05
N ALA A 42 1.90 -6.93 33.79
CA ALA A 42 1.46 -5.99 34.83
C ALA A 42 0.01 -6.22 35.26
N PHE A 43 -0.74 -7.07 34.55
CA PHE A 43 -2.17 -7.31 34.77
C PHE A 43 -2.47 -8.82 34.84
N PRO A 44 -1.99 -9.50 35.90
CA PRO A 44 -2.27 -10.92 36.09
C PRO A 44 -3.78 -11.16 36.22
N ARG A 45 -4.29 -12.19 35.56
CA ARG A 45 -5.72 -12.51 35.60
C ARG A 45 -6.09 -13.12 36.95
N CYS A 46 -7.16 -12.62 37.58
CA CYS A 46 -7.72 -13.21 38.79
C CYS A 46 -8.56 -14.47 38.53
N LYS A 47 -8.97 -14.69 37.28
CA LYS A 47 -9.75 -15.84 36.81
C LYS A 47 -9.10 -16.39 35.54
N PRO A 48 -9.27 -17.69 35.22
CA PRO A 48 -8.78 -18.23 33.96
C PRO A 48 -9.34 -17.44 32.77
N ALA A 49 -8.61 -17.44 31.65
CA ALA A 49 -9.08 -16.82 30.43
C ALA A 49 -10.43 -17.43 30.01
N PRO A 50 -11.38 -16.60 29.56
CA PRO A 50 -12.65 -17.11 29.06
C PRO A 50 -12.43 -18.00 27.84
N ASP A 51 -13.30 -19.01 27.69
CA ASP A 51 -13.29 -19.85 26.50
C ASP A 51 -13.81 -19.06 25.29
N ASP A 52 -12.89 -18.67 24.42
CA ASP A 52 -13.16 -17.93 23.20
C ASP A 52 -13.37 -18.86 21.98
N SER A 53 -13.65 -20.15 22.18
CA SER A 53 -13.88 -21.10 21.09
C SER A 53 -15.03 -20.68 20.17
N ALA A 54 -16.14 -20.20 20.74
CA ALA A 54 -17.28 -19.71 19.97
C ALA A 54 -16.93 -18.47 19.12
N LEU A 55 -16.16 -17.53 19.68
CA LEU A 55 -15.67 -16.36 18.96
C LEU A 55 -14.74 -16.77 17.82
N THR A 56 -13.80 -17.68 18.09
CA THR A 56 -12.87 -18.20 17.09
C THR A 56 -13.60 -18.83 15.92
N GLN A 57 -14.60 -19.68 16.19
CA GLN A 57 -15.44 -20.30 15.16
C GLN A 57 -16.22 -19.26 14.35
N ALA A 58 -16.79 -18.24 15.00
CA ALA A 58 -17.52 -17.18 14.32
C ALA A 58 -16.60 -16.35 13.39
N LEU A 59 -15.39 -16.02 13.83
CA LEU A 59 -14.41 -15.28 13.03
C LEU A 59 -13.96 -16.09 11.81
N LEU A 60 -13.67 -17.39 11.98
CA LEU A 60 -13.27 -18.26 10.88
C LEU A 60 -14.42 -18.51 9.88
N LYS A 61 -15.65 -18.67 10.37
CA LYS A 61 -16.85 -18.75 9.53
C LYS A 61 -17.02 -17.48 8.70
N ARG A 62 -16.99 -16.30 9.34
CA ARG A 62 -17.10 -15.02 8.64
C ARG A 62 -15.97 -14.82 7.64
N HIS A 63 -14.74 -15.19 8.00
CA HIS A 63 -13.61 -15.14 7.09
C HIS A 63 -13.85 -15.99 5.83
N ALA A 64 -14.37 -17.21 5.99
CA ALA A 64 -14.68 -18.09 4.86
C ALA A 64 -15.73 -17.47 3.91
N GLU A 65 -16.77 -16.82 4.45
CA GLU A 65 -17.78 -16.09 3.66
C GLU A 65 -17.18 -14.90 2.89
N LEU A 66 -16.13 -14.27 3.43
CA LEU A 66 -15.46 -13.13 2.82
C LEU A 66 -14.35 -13.52 1.84
N CYS A 67 -13.94 -14.80 1.81
CA CYS A 67 -12.89 -15.27 0.93
C CYS A 67 -13.40 -15.43 -0.50
N PRO A 68 -12.67 -14.91 -1.52
CA PRO A 68 -13.03 -15.15 -2.90
C PRO A 68 -13.03 -16.65 -3.19
N SER A 69 -14.02 -17.11 -3.94
CA SER A 69 -14.13 -18.50 -4.38
C SER A 69 -12.94 -18.89 -5.29
N PRO A 70 -12.62 -20.19 -5.41
CA PRO A 70 -11.56 -20.64 -6.31
C PRO A 70 -11.74 -20.16 -7.77
N ALA A 71 -12.99 -20.08 -8.24
CA ALA A 71 -13.31 -19.57 -9.57
C ALA A 71 -12.98 -18.08 -9.71
N GLU A 72 -13.32 -17.26 -8.71
CA GLU A 72 -12.96 -15.84 -8.68
C GLU A 72 -11.43 -15.64 -8.65
N GLN A 73 -10.73 -16.43 -7.83
CA GLN A 73 -9.27 -16.37 -7.75
C GLN A 73 -8.61 -16.75 -9.09
N ALA A 74 -9.09 -17.82 -9.73
CA ALA A 74 -8.60 -18.26 -11.03
C ALA A 74 -8.86 -17.23 -12.14
N ALA A 75 -10.05 -16.61 -12.16
CA ALA A 75 -10.40 -15.59 -13.13
C ALA A 75 -9.50 -14.35 -13.02
N VAL A 76 -9.26 -13.87 -11.79
CA VAL A 76 -8.38 -12.73 -11.54
C VAL A 76 -6.94 -13.07 -11.88
N LEU A 77 -6.45 -14.23 -11.44
CA LEU A 77 -5.09 -14.71 -11.76
C LEU A 77 -4.87 -14.79 -13.27
N SER A 78 -5.81 -15.37 -14.02
CA SER A 78 -5.71 -15.50 -15.47
C SER A 78 -5.58 -14.13 -16.15
N LEU A 79 -6.44 -13.17 -15.78
CA LEU A 79 -6.40 -11.83 -16.35
C LEU A 79 -5.13 -11.08 -15.95
N VAL A 80 -4.72 -11.13 -14.68
CA VAL A 80 -3.50 -10.47 -14.20
C VAL A 80 -2.27 -11.00 -14.91
N THR A 81 -2.12 -12.32 -15.05
CA THR A 81 -0.97 -12.92 -15.74
C THR A 81 -0.87 -12.42 -17.17
N LYS A 82 -1.98 -12.34 -17.90
CA LYS A 82 -1.97 -11.88 -19.30
C LYS A 82 -1.65 -10.40 -19.44
N VAL A 83 -2.28 -9.57 -18.59
CA VAL A 83 -1.98 -8.14 -18.56
C VAL A 83 -0.52 -7.91 -18.18
N GLN A 84 0.01 -8.66 -17.21
CA GLN A 84 1.41 -8.63 -16.82
C GLN A 84 2.33 -8.98 -17.99
N THR A 85 2.05 -10.06 -18.73
CA THR A 85 2.82 -10.46 -19.91
C THR A 85 2.85 -9.37 -20.99
N VAL A 86 1.70 -8.75 -21.29
CA VAL A 86 1.64 -7.63 -22.25
C VAL A 86 2.52 -6.47 -21.78
N LEU A 87 2.42 -6.11 -20.50
CA LEU A 87 3.18 -5.00 -19.94
C LEU A 87 4.69 -5.28 -19.89
N ASP A 88 5.09 -6.49 -19.52
CA ASP A 88 6.51 -6.90 -19.50
C ASP A 88 7.11 -6.88 -20.91
N ASN A 89 6.35 -7.31 -21.92
CA ASN A 89 6.76 -7.19 -23.33
C ASN A 89 6.92 -5.73 -23.75
N LEU A 90 6.01 -4.84 -23.33
CA LEU A 90 6.11 -3.41 -23.62
C LEU A 90 7.29 -2.73 -22.90
N VAL A 91 7.73 -3.25 -21.74
CA VAL A 91 8.93 -2.78 -21.04
C VAL A 91 10.20 -3.14 -21.81
N VAL A 92 10.29 -4.37 -22.33
CA VAL A 92 11.49 -4.88 -23.01
C VAL A 92 11.56 -4.44 -24.47
N ALA A 93 10.44 -4.50 -25.19
CA ALA A 93 10.34 -4.23 -26.61
C ALA A 93 9.14 -3.31 -26.91
N PRO A 94 9.27 -1.99 -26.66
CA PRO A 94 8.17 -1.04 -26.90
C PRO A 94 7.82 -0.87 -28.38
N GLY A 95 8.70 -1.28 -29.31
CA GLY A 95 8.50 -1.09 -30.75
C GLY A 95 8.31 0.40 -31.10
N ASP A 96 7.35 0.68 -31.99
CA ASP A 96 7.00 2.05 -32.41
C ASP A 96 6.08 2.79 -31.40
N PHE A 97 5.89 2.25 -30.20
CA PHE A 97 5.09 2.89 -29.16
C PHE A 97 5.85 4.08 -28.52
N ALA A 98 5.98 5.15 -29.28
CA ALA A 98 6.66 6.38 -28.86
C ALA A 98 5.86 7.18 -27.81
N ALA A 99 4.55 6.93 -27.69
CA ALA A 99 3.67 7.68 -26.81
C ALA A 99 3.98 7.47 -25.32
N CYS A 100 4.54 6.32 -24.93
CA CYS A 100 4.80 6.02 -23.54
C CYS A 100 5.88 4.95 -23.37
N GLN A 101 6.99 5.31 -22.71
CA GLN A 101 8.06 4.37 -22.38
C GLN A 101 7.90 3.86 -20.95
N LEU A 102 7.77 2.55 -20.80
CA LEU A 102 7.66 1.88 -19.52
C LEU A 102 9.05 1.59 -18.95
N GLU A 103 9.26 1.90 -17.68
CA GLU A 103 10.45 1.51 -16.93
C GLU A 103 10.26 0.13 -16.30
N GLU A 104 9.14 -0.04 -15.58
CA GLU A 104 8.89 -1.22 -14.76
C GLU A 104 7.40 -1.33 -14.44
N VAL A 105 6.94 -2.56 -14.19
CA VAL A 105 5.58 -2.84 -13.71
C VAL A 105 5.58 -3.67 -12.43
N ARG A 106 4.64 -3.37 -11.53
CA ARG A 106 4.55 -4.02 -10.20
C ARG A 106 3.11 -4.34 -9.85
N GLN A 107 2.82 -5.60 -9.57
CA GLN A 107 1.55 -6.01 -8.97
C GLN A 107 1.45 -5.47 -7.54
N VAL A 108 0.31 -4.85 -7.20
CA VAL A 108 0.08 -4.25 -5.88
C VAL A 108 -1.31 -4.57 -5.33
N GLY A 109 -1.65 -3.97 -4.18
CA GLY A 109 -3.01 -3.98 -3.66
C GLY A 109 -3.42 -5.33 -3.09
N SER A 110 -4.73 -5.54 -3.00
CA SER A 110 -5.32 -6.72 -2.33
C SER A 110 -4.98 -8.04 -3.03
N TYR A 111 -4.88 -8.02 -4.36
CA TYR A 111 -4.47 -9.19 -5.14
C TYR A 111 -3.07 -9.65 -4.74
N LYS A 112 -2.06 -8.76 -4.84
CA LYS A 112 -0.68 -9.12 -4.51
C LYS A 112 -0.52 -9.53 -3.04
N LYS A 113 -1.27 -8.90 -2.13
CA LYS A 113 -1.25 -9.17 -0.69
C LYS A 113 -2.01 -10.45 -0.29
N GLY A 114 -2.80 -11.04 -1.20
CA GLY A 114 -3.67 -12.17 -0.89
C GLY A 114 -4.77 -11.83 0.11
N THR A 115 -5.31 -10.60 0.03
CA THR A 115 -6.36 -10.05 0.91
C THR A 115 -7.60 -9.60 0.13
N MET A 116 -7.80 -10.19 -1.06
CA MET A 116 -9.02 -10.02 -1.85
C MET A 116 -10.25 -10.51 -1.07
N MET A 117 -11.40 -9.93 -1.41
CA MET A 117 -12.70 -10.21 -0.78
C MET A 117 -13.64 -10.77 -1.85
N ALA A 118 -14.54 -11.68 -1.46
CA ALA A 118 -15.56 -12.24 -2.33
C ALA A 118 -16.39 -11.14 -3.03
N GLY A 119 -16.73 -11.34 -4.30
CA GLY A 119 -17.45 -10.37 -5.13
C GLY A 119 -16.64 -9.14 -5.56
N LYS A 120 -15.37 -9.01 -5.12
CA LYS A 120 -14.47 -7.91 -5.51
C LYS A 120 -13.29 -8.43 -6.33
N ASN A 121 -13.59 -8.86 -7.55
CA ASN A 121 -12.63 -9.45 -8.50
C ASN A 121 -11.81 -8.38 -9.21
N GLU A 122 -11.12 -7.54 -8.43
CA GLU A 122 -10.26 -6.47 -8.93
C GLU A 122 -8.82 -6.68 -8.46
N ALA A 123 -7.88 -6.51 -9.39
CA ALA A 123 -6.45 -6.47 -9.10
C ALA A 123 -5.84 -5.14 -9.53
N ASP A 124 -4.70 -4.78 -8.94
CA ASP A 124 -4.00 -3.54 -9.21
C ASP A 124 -2.58 -3.84 -9.70
N ILE A 125 -2.16 -3.19 -10.78
CA ILE A 125 -0.78 -3.19 -11.28
C ILE A 125 -0.34 -1.74 -11.42
N VAL A 126 0.76 -1.37 -10.77
CA VAL A 126 1.39 -0.06 -10.95
C VAL A 126 2.32 -0.13 -12.14
N VAL A 127 2.17 0.82 -13.05
CA VAL A 127 2.99 0.97 -14.26
C VAL A 127 3.86 2.20 -14.09
N ILE A 128 5.18 2.02 -14.04
CA ILE A 128 6.16 3.09 -13.86
C ILE A 128 6.65 3.53 -15.23
N LEU A 129 6.45 4.81 -15.55
CA LEU A 129 6.90 5.45 -16.78
C LEU A 129 8.31 6.02 -16.62
N LYS A 130 9.10 5.97 -17.71
CA LYS A 130 10.34 6.72 -17.86
C LYS A 130 10.07 8.21 -18.07
N THR A 131 8.99 8.50 -18.80
CA THR A 131 8.49 9.84 -19.13
C THR A 131 7.49 10.35 -18.09
N LEU A 132 7.09 11.62 -18.20
CA LEU A 132 6.07 12.19 -17.34
C LEU A 132 4.68 11.64 -17.72
N PRO A 133 3.80 11.34 -16.73
CA PRO A 133 2.51 10.72 -17.00
C PRO A 133 1.49 11.76 -17.44
N THR A 134 1.36 11.95 -18.75
CA THR A 134 0.32 12.80 -19.36
C THR A 134 -0.99 12.03 -19.52
N LYS A 135 -2.10 12.75 -19.73
CA LYS A 135 -3.40 12.12 -20.03
C LYS A 135 -3.37 11.35 -21.35
N GLU A 136 -2.67 11.91 -22.34
CA GLU A 136 -2.44 11.26 -23.64
C GLU A 136 -1.66 9.95 -23.50
N ALA A 137 -0.65 9.90 -22.62
CA ALA A 137 0.08 8.67 -22.33
C ALA A 137 -0.82 7.58 -21.71
N VAL A 138 -1.79 7.96 -20.88
CA VAL A 138 -2.79 7.03 -20.32
C VAL A 138 -3.67 6.45 -21.41
N GLU A 139 -4.18 7.29 -22.31
CA GLU A 139 -5.03 6.88 -23.43
C GLU A 139 -4.25 6.00 -24.42
N GLY A 140 -3.04 6.41 -24.78
CA GLY A 140 -2.13 5.64 -25.64
C GLY A 140 -1.82 4.27 -25.06
N LEU A 141 -1.50 4.19 -23.76
CA LEU A 141 -1.25 2.91 -23.09
C LEU A 141 -2.51 2.05 -23.03
N SER A 142 -3.67 2.65 -22.72
CA SER A 142 -4.96 1.95 -22.71
C SER A 142 -5.27 1.31 -24.05
N ASN A 143 -5.11 2.06 -25.14
CA ASN A 143 -5.35 1.56 -26.50
C ASN A 143 -4.36 0.46 -26.87
N LYS A 144 -3.08 0.64 -26.55
CA LYS A 144 -2.04 -0.34 -26.87
C LYS A 144 -2.22 -1.65 -26.10
N VAL A 145 -2.51 -1.56 -24.80
CA VAL A 145 -2.83 -2.74 -23.97
C VAL A 145 -4.07 -3.44 -24.49
N ASN A 146 -5.10 -2.70 -24.90
CA ASN A 146 -6.32 -3.29 -25.47
C ASN A 146 -6.04 -4.07 -26.76
N GLU A 147 -5.22 -3.50 -27.65
CA GLU A 147 -4.84 -4.12 -28.91
C GLU A 147 -4.05 -5.42 -28.68
N GLU A 148 -2.95 -5.35 -27.92
CA GLU A 148 -2.08 -6.50 -27.68
C GLU A 148 -2.76 -7.60 -26.85
N LEU A 149 -3.57 -7.21 -25.87
CA LEU A 149 -4.31 -8.19 -25.06
C LEU A 149 -5.37 -8.91 -25.89
N ASN A 150 -6.09 -8.22 -26.78
CA ASN A 150 -7.07 -8.88 -27.65
C ASN A 150 -6.42 -9.77 -28.72
N LYS A 151 -5.21 -9.43 -29.20
CA LYS A 151 -4.41 -10.33 -30.05
C LYS A 151 -4.07 -11.63 -29.31
N LEU A 152 -3.57 -11.52 -28.08
CA LEU A 152 -3.27 -12.69 -27.23
C LEU A 152 -4.52 -13.51 -26.93
N MET A 153 -5.62 -12.88 -26.50
CA MET A 153 -6.87 -13.57 -26.18
C MET A 153 -7.47 -14.29 -27.38
N SER A 154 -7.39 -13.71 -28.58
CA SER A 154 -7.86 -14.35 -29.81
C SER A 154 -7.03 -15.58 -30.18
N SER A 155 -5.71 -15.54 -29.95
CA SER A 155 -4.83 -16.68 -30.20
C SER A 155 -5.12 -17.88 -29.27
N GLU A 156 -5.62 -17.60 -28.06
CA GLU A 156 -6.03 -18.60 -27.08
C GLU A 156 -7.51 -19.01 -27.21
N GLY A 157 -8.26 -18.45 -28.16
CA GLY A 157 -9.70 -18.73 -28.33
C GLY A 157 -10.59 -18.22 -27.19
N LEU A 158 -10.17 -17.18 -26.47
CA LEU A 158 -10.87 -16.64 -25.32
C LEU A 158 -11.65 -15.36 -25.65
N GLY A 159 -12.59 -15.01 -24.78
CA GLY A 159 -13.44 -13.83 -24.95
C GLY A 159 -12.66 -12.51 -24.96
N ALA A 160 -13.15 -11.55 -25.73
CA ALA A 160 -12.55 -10.22 -25.85
C ALA A 160 -12.52 -9.47 -24.51
N VAL A 161 -11.53 -8.59 -24.37
CA VAL A 161 -11.32 -7.74 -23.19
C VAL A 161 -11.50 -6.28 -23.61
N THR A 162 -12.09 -5.48 -22.73
CA THR A 162 -12.25 -4.03 -22.95
C THR A 162 -11.38 -3.25 -21.98
N THR A 163 -10.54 -2.37 -22.52
CA THR A 163 -9.74 -1.45 -21.72
C THR A 163 -10.32 -0.04 -21.81
N ALA A 164 -10.54 0.59 -20.66
CA ALA A 164 -11.05 1.95 -20.57
C ALA A 164 -10.06 2.86 -19.82
N PRO A 165 -9.68 4.03 -20.38
CA PRO A 165 -8.89 5.01 -19.66
C PRO A 165 -9.73 5.69 -18.56
N HIS A 166 -9.07 6.12 -17.50
CA HIS A 166 -9.66 6.77 -16.34
C HIS A 166 -8.71 7.84 -15.78
N ALA A 167 -9.22 8.74 -14.96
CA ALA A 167 -8.41 9.79 -14.32
C ALA A 167 -7.23 9.24 -13.47
N ARG A 168 -7.29 7.95 -13.08
CA ARG A 168 -6.27 7.26 -12.27
C ARG A 168 -5.32 6.37 -13.04
N GLY A 169 -5.55 6.20 -14.34
CA GLY A 169 -4.81 5.28 -15.20
C GLY A 169 -5.75 4.57 -16.17
N CYS A 170 -5.66 3.26 -16.32
CA CYS A 170 -6.59 2.51 -17.18
C CYS A 170 -7.14 1.26 -16.48
N THR A 171 -8.31 0.80 -16.89
CA THR A 171 -8.95 -0.41 -16.35
C THR A 171 -9.21 -1.39 -17.45
N VAL A 172 -8.63 -2.57 -17.33
CA VAL A 172 -8.83 -3.72 -18.20
C VAL A 172 -9.97 -4.56 -17.61
N ARG A 173 -11.05 -4.76 -18.35
CA ARG A 173 -12.24 -5.52 -17.92
C ARG A 173 -12.40 -6.77 -18.77
N GLY A 174 -12.24 -7.93 -18.13
CA GLY A 174 -12.59 -9.24 -18.69
C GLY A 174 -14.00 -9.66 -18.27
N ALA A 175 -14.40 -10.89 -18.63
CA ALA A 175 -15.74 -11.41 -18.36
C ALA A 175 -16.07 -11.54 -16.86
N ALA A 176 -15.10 -11.93 -16.03
CA ALA A 176 -15.31 -12.25 -14.62
C ALA A 176 -14.37 -11.52 -13.64
N ALA A 177 -13.45 -10.70 -14.16
CA ALA A 177 -12.43 -10.00 -13.39
C ALA A 177 -12.04 -8.67 -14.04
N SER A 178 -11.45 -7.77 -13.27
CA SER A 178 -10.87 -6.54 -13.77
C SER A 178 -9.48 -6.29 -13.19
N VAL A 179 -8.64 -5.61 -13.97
CA VAL A 179 -7.29 -5.20 -13.58
C VAL A 179 -7.17 -3.69 -13.79
N ARG A 180 -6.83 -2.96 -12.74
CA ARG A 180 -6.55 -1.52 -12.80
C ARG A 180 -5.06 -1.31 -12.96
N LEU A 181 -4.71 -0.56 -13.99
CA LEU A 181 -3.36 -0.10 -14.26
C LEU A 181 -3.21 1.32 -13.68
N LEU A 182 -2.34 1.44 -12.69
CA LEU A 182 -2.08 2.64 -11.92
C LEU A 182 -0.81 3.30 -12.45
N LEU A 183 -0.94 4.38 -13.22
CA LEU A 183 0.22 4.99 -13.89
C LEU A 183 0.97 5.96 -12.98
N THR A 184 2.28 5.75 -12.86
CA THR A 184 3.19 6.62 -12.13
C THR A 184 4.45 6.87 -12.93
N THR A 185 5.33 7.76 -12.48
CA THR A 185 6.66 7.97 -13.05
C THR A 185 7.74 7.70 -11.99
N LEU A 186 8.99 7.63 -12.44
CA LEU A 186 10.19 7.66 -11.59
C LEU A 186 10.15 8.80 -10.55
N HIS A 187 10.67 8.53 -9.35
CA HIS A 187 10.65 9.49 -8.22
C HIS A 187 11.33 10.83 -8.56
N GLN A 188 12.41 10.81 -9.35
CA GLN A 188 13.13 12.01 -9.79
C GLN A 188 12.29 12.94 -10.68
N ASN A 189 11.29 12.40 -11.39
CA ASN A 189 10.43 13.16 -12.29
C ASN A 189 9.31 13.88 -11.53
N LEU A 190 9.04 13.54 -10.27
CA LEU A 190 7.96 14.15 -9.49
C LEU A 190 8.09 15.66 -9.32
N ARG A 191 9.33 16.17 -9.33
CA ARG A 191 9.61 17.61 -9.22
C ARG A 191 9.32 18.39 -10.52
N LYS A 192 9.12 17.67 -11.63
CA LYS A 192 8.87 18.21 -12.97
C LYS A 192 7.40 18.11 -13.37
N LEU A 193 6.51 17.72 -12.44
CA LEU A 193 5.09 17.58 -12.71
C LEU A 193 4.43 18.96 -12.80
N GLU A 194 3.82 19.21 -13.95
CA GLU A 194 2.94 20.34 -14.21
C GLU A 194 1.46 19.94 -14.07
N PRO A 195 0.66 20.62 -13.22
CA PRO A 195 -0.72 20.21 -12.90
C PRO A 195 -1.71 20.17 -14.07
N GLU A 196 -1.50 20.97 -15.13
CA GLU A 196 -2.43 21.04 -16.26
C GLU A 196 -2.19 19.93 -17.29
N VAL A 197 -0.93 19.49 -17.41
CA VAL A 197 -0.47 18.54 -18.44
C VAL A 197 -0.44 17.10 -17.92
N HIS A 198 -0.06 16.92 -16.64
CA HIS A 198 0.21 15.62 -16.06
C HIS A 198 -0.91 15.14 -15.13
N LEU A 199 -0.85 13.86 -14.77
CA LEU A 199 -1.67 13.32 -13.70
C LEU A 199 -1.37 14.03 -12.36
N ASP A 200 -2.39 14.10 -11.51
CA ASP A 200 -2.29 14.78 -10.21
C ASP A 200 -1.15 14.19 -9.34
N TYR A 201 -0.40 15.08 -8.69
CA TYR A 201 0.73 14.70 -7.84
C TYR A 201 0.33 13.71 -6.74
N LYS A 202 -0.83 13.92 -6.08
CA LYS A 202 -1.28 13.04 -4.98
C LYS A 202 -1.57 11.63 -5.49
N LEU A 203 -2.08 11.53 -6.71
CA LEU A 203 -2.40 10.27 -7.36
C LEU A 203 -1.13 9.49 -7.69
N ILE A 204 -0.17 10.13 -8.37
CA ILE A 204 1.13 9.53 -8.71
C ILE A 204 1.87 9.10 -7.43
N SER A 205 1.90 9.96 -6.41
CA SER A 205 2.52 9.66 -5.12
C SER A 205 1.83 8.49 -4.41
N GLY A 206 0.50 8.40 -4.50
CA GLY A 206 -0.29 7.28 -3.99
C GLY A 206 0.06 5.95 -4.66
N HIS A 207 0.27 5.94 -5.97
CA HIS A 207 0.65 4.74 -6.73
C HIS A 207 2.06 4.27 -6.35
N LEU A 208 3.02 5.19 -6.17
CA LEU A 208 4.34 4.85 -5.62
C LEU A 208 4.26 4.33 -4.18
N ALA A 209 3.34 4.86 -3.37
CA ALA A 209 3.10 4.35 -2.03
C ALA A 209 2.55 2.92 -2.07
N ALA A 210 1.66 2.58 -3.01
CA ALA A 210 1.13 1.23 -3.16
C ALA A 210 2.24 0.19 -3.41
N ILE A 211 3.28 0.53 -4.19
CA ILE A 211 4.46 -0.32 -4.38
C ILE A 211 5.16 -0.56 -3.04
N ARG A 212 5.42 0.50 -2.27
CA ARG A 212 6.06 0.39 -0.94
C ARG A 212 5.21 -0.43 0.03
N HIS A 213 3.90 -0.24 0.02
CA HIS A 213 2.96 -0.99 0.85
C HIS A 213 2.99 -2.49 0.51
N SER A 214 3.01 -2.85 -0.77
CA SER A 214 3.09 -4.25 -1.19
C SER A 214 4.42 -4.88 -0.81
N ARG A 215 5.54 -4.19 -1.03
CA ARG A 215 6.87 -4.67 -0.62
C ARG A 215 6.96 -4.88 0.90
N TRP A 216 6.53 -3.88 1.67
CA TRP A 216 6.48 -4.01 3.13
C TRP A 216 5.60 -5.20 3.54
N PHE A 217 4.47 -5.41 2.88
CA PHE A 217 3.55 -6.50 3.21
C PHE A 217 4.16 -7.88 2.96
N GLU A 218 4.88 -8.05 1.85
CA GLU A 218 5.60 -9.29 1.55
C GLU A 218 6.67 -9.59 2.61
N GLU A 219 7.44 -8.57 2.99
CA GLU A 219 8.53 -8.70 3.96
C GLU A 219 8.03 -8.91 5.41
N ASN A 220 6.91 -8.30 5.80
CA ASN A 220 6.48 -8.21 7.21
C ASN A 220 5.14 -8.89 7.53
N ALA A 221 4.23 -9.04 6.56
CA ALA A 221 2.84 -9.42 6.80
C ALA A 221 2.39 -10.69 6.03
N HIS A 222 3.32 -11.62 5.78
CA HIS A 222 3.04 -12.85 5.03
C HIS A 222 2.22 -13.90 5.81
N HIS A 223 2.20 -13.81 7.15
CA HIS A 223 1.48 -14.75 8.03
C HIS A 223 -0.02 -14.80 7.73
N SER A 224 -0.60 -16.01 7.66
CA SER A 224 -1.98 -16.22 7.21
C SER A 224 -3.01 -15.53 8.10
N SER A 225 -2.82 -15.53 9.43
CA SER A 225 -3.74 -14.86 10.37
C SER A 225 -3.85 -13.35 10.12
N ILE A 226 -2.80 -12.70 9.60
CA ILE A 226 -2.82 -11.27 9.24
C ILE A 226 -3.78 -11.06 8.08
N LYS A 227 -3.72 -11.92 7.06
CA LYS A 227 -4.63 -11.87 5.91
C LYS A 227 -6.08 -12.17 6.31
N VAL A 228 -6.29 -13.02 7.31
CA VAL A 228 -7.61 -13.29 7.90
C VAL A 228 -8.15 -12.01 8.56
N LEU A 229 -7.37 -11.42 9.48
CA LEU A 229 -7.76 -10.23 10.22
C LEU A 229 -8.01 -9.02 9.31
N ILE A 230 -7.21 -8.83 8.25
CA ILE A 230 -7.42 -7.76 7.27
C ILE A 230 -8.79 -7.85 6.62
N ARG A 231 -9.23 -9.05 6.21
CA ARG A 231 -10.56 -9.23 5.60
C ARG A 231 -11.67 -8.91 6.61
N LEU A 232 -11.52 -9.37 7.85
CA LEU A 232 -12.48 -9.09 8.93
C LEU A 232 -12.55 -7.59 9.26
N LEU A 233 -11.41 -6.89 9.35
CA LEU A 233 -11.36 -5.45 9.57
C LEU A 233 -11.99 -4.67 8.42
N ARG A 234 -11.73 -5.07 7.16
CA ARG A 234 -12.34 -4.42 5.98
C ARG A 234 -13.85 -4.63 5.93
N ASP A 235 -14.33 -5.82 6.27
CA ASP A 235 -15.76 -6.10 6.44
C ASP A 235 -16.38 -5.24 7.54
N MET A 236 -15.71 -5.12 8.69
CA MET A 236 -16.14 -4.26 9.79
C MET A 236 -16.20 -2.78 9.37
N CYS A 237 -15.18 -2.27 8.67
CA CYS A 237 -15.17 -0.90 8.16
C CYS A 237 -16.29 -0.65 7.14
N ALA A 238 -16.65 -1.65 6.32
CA ALA A 238 -17.76 -1.54 5.39
C ALA A 238 -19.13 -1.54 6.07
N ARG A 239 -19.28 -2.27 7.19
CA ARG A 239 -20.54 -2.36 7.95
C ARG A 239 -20.75 -1.20 8.92
N HIS A 240 -19.69 -0.53 9.36
CA HIS A 240 -19.75 0.52 10.37
C HIS A 240 -19.17 1.83 9.85
N SER A 241 -20.04 2.80 9.54
CA SER A 241 -19.66 4.11 8.99
C SER A 241 -18.70 4.91 9.88
N GLY A 242 -18.72 4.70 11.19
CA GLY A 242 -17.75 5.30 12.13
C GLY A 242 -16.29 4.92 11.86
N LEU A 243 -16.05 3.84 11.11
CA LEU A 243 -14.71 3.36 10.74
C LEU A 243 -14.32 3.74 9.30
N ALA A 244 -15.13 4.53 8.59
CA ALA A 244 -14.90 4.86 7.18
C ALA A 244 -13.59 5.62 6.92
N ALA A 245 -13.03 6.28 7.95
CA ALA A 245 -11.74 6.97 7.86
C ALA A 245 -10.53 6.00 7.79
N LEU A 246 -10.71 4.73 8.17
CA LEU A 246 -9.64 3.73 8.10
C LEU A 246 -9.39 3.35 6.65
N THR A 247 -8.26 3.82 6.13
CA THR A 247 -7.80 3.46 4.79
C THR A 247 -7.41 1.97 4.73
N PRO A 248 -7.41 1.34 3.54
CA PRO A 248 -6.95 -0.05 3.40
C PRO A 248 -5.54 -0.27 3.95
N TRP A 249 -4.64 0.71 3.81
CA TRP A 249 -3.29 0.63 4.36
C TRP A 249 -3.26 0.69 5.89
N MET A 250 -4.10 1.52 6.51
CA MET A 250 -4.27 1.54 7.96
C MET A 250 -4.77 0.19 8.47
N CYS A 251 -5.71 -0.46 7.78
CA CYS A 251 -6.17 -1.80 8.13
C CYS A 251 -5.05 -2.85 8.04
N ASP A 252 -4.20 -2.78 7.00
CA ASP A 252 -3.07 -3.70 6.83
C ASP A 252 -2.07 -3.56 8.00
N LEU A 253 -1.71 -2.32 8.36
CA LEU A 253 -0.81 -2.02 9.48
C LEU A 253 -1.41 -2.41 10.84
N LEU A 254 -2.70 -2.11 11.04
CA LEU A 254 -3.41 -2.43 12.28
C LEU A 254 -3.48 -3.95 12.48
N ALA A 255 -3.86 -4.69 11.44
CA ALA A 255 -3.91 -6.16 11.53
C ALA A 255 -2.54 -6.77 11.83
N HIS A 256 -1.49 -6.29 11.16
CA HIS A 256 -0.13 -6.72 11.45
C HIS A 256 0.26 -6.40 12.90
N HIS A 257 -0.04 -5.19 13.38
CA HIS A 257 0.26 -4.79 14.76
C HIS A 257 -0.47 -5.68 15.77
N CYS A 258 -1.78 -5.87 15.63
CA CYS A 258 -2.59 -6.70 16.52
C CYS A 258 -2.11 -8.16 16.61
N ILE A 259 -1.46 -8.68 15.57
CA ILE A 259 -1.01 -10.08 15.54
C ILE A 259 0.45 -10.23 15.98
N MET A 260 1.32 -9.31 15.56
CA MET A 260 2.77 -9.46 15.70
C MET A 260 3.37 -8.62 16.84
N SER A 261 2.66 -7.58 17.30
CA SER A 261 3.16 -6.69 18.35
C SER A 261 2.79 -7.22 19.74
N ASN A 262 3.51 -8.25 20.19
CA ASN A 262 3.36 -8.83 21.53
C ASN A 262 4.74 -9.21 22.13
N PRO A 263 4.85 -9.31 23.47
CA PRO A 263 6.10 -9.66 24.15
C PRO A 263 6.70 -10.99 23.70
N GLN A 264 5.85 -11.96 23.34
CA GLN A 264 6.25 -13.31 22.93
C GLN A 264 6.80 -13.34 21.49
N ARG A 265 6.61 -12.27 20.71
CA ARG A 265 6.99 -12.17 19.29
C ARG A 265 6.49 -13.33 18.43
N GLN A 266 5.34 -13.89 18.80
CA GLN A 266 4.66 -14.96 18.08
C GLN A 266 3.32 -14.45 17.56
N ALA A 267 2.82 -15.03 16.47
CA ALA A 267 1.52 -14.61 15.95
C ALA A 267 0.42 -14.91 16.98
N LEU A 268 -0.30 -13.86 17.41
CA LEU A 268 -1.42 -14.06 18.33
C LEU A 268 -2.55 -14.87 17.66
N PRO A 269 -3.28 -15.68 18.44
CA PRO A 269 -4.55 -16.27 18.04
C PRO A 269 -5.52 -15.21 17.50
N ILE A 270 -6.31 -15.57 16.47
CA ILE A 270 -7.18 -14.61 15.77
C ILE A 270 -8.23 -13.97 16.68
N ASN A 271 -8.74 -14.69 17.67
CA ASN A 271 -9.68 -14.20 18.67
C ASN A 271 -9.06 -13.12 19.58
N LEU A 272 -7.79 -13.28 19.96
CA LEU A 272 -7.08 -12.29 20.78
C LEU A 272 -6.71 -11.06 19.96
N ALA A 273 -6.25 -11.25 18.72
CA ALA A 273 -5.89 -10.14 17.84
C ALA A 273 -7.10 -9.34 17.32
N PHE A 274 -8.28 -9.97 17.26
CA PHE A 274 -9.52 -9.30 16.84
C PHE A 274 -10.16 -8.47 17.96
N ARG A 275 -9.93 -8.86 19.23
CA ARG A 275 -10.46 -8.17 20.41
C ARG A 275 -9.75 -6.83 20.62
#